data_AF-A0A2E9VPR0-F1
#
_entry.id   AF-A0A2E9VPR0-F1
#
_cell.length_a   1.000
_cell.length_b   1.000
_cell.length_c   1.000
_cell.angle_alpha   90.00
_cell.angle_beta   90.00
_cell.angle_gamma   90.00
#
_symmetry.space_group_name_H-M   'P 1'
#
loop_
_entity.id
_entity.type
_entity.pdbx_description
1 polymer ?
#
loop_
_entity_poly.entity_id
_entity_poly.type
_entity_poly.pdbx_seq_one_letter_code
_entity_poly.pdbx_strand_id
1 'polypeptide(L)'
;MLDPLLQQTTIPILEQAAIFGQKRHQVLAGNIANIDTPDYRTRDLSVDTFEESLKQAIQARRNNIHPQPMLPNVLGQSPGSHSLSQLHWQQGSLRNPSVINSTGQMGHVQPKLEDYFPESLSVAESVNNRNLTFHDGANRSIEMESMEMVKNASLQGFAIEVMRSQMSMLEAVISERVV
;
A
#
# COMPACT_ATOMS: atom_id res chain seq x y z
N MET A 1 0.05 12.78 -22.81
CA MET A 1 -1.07 13.57 -22.22
C MET A 1 -2.08 12.71 -21.46
N LEU A 2 -2.06 11.37 -21.57
CA LEU A 2 -2.98 10.48 -20.85
C LEU A 2 -2.49 10.11 -19.44
N ASP A 3 -1.18 10.15 -19.20
CA ASP A 3 -0.53 9.79 -17.93
C ASP A 3 -1.09 10.52 -16.68
N PRO A 4 -1.39 11.84 -16.71
CA PRO A 4 -1.91 12.53 -15.52
C PRO A 4 -3.31 12.04 -15.12
N LEU A 5 -4.14 11.67 -16.10
CA LEU A 5 -5.48 11.14 -15.88
C LEU A 5 -5.42 9.69 -15.37
N LEU A 6 -4.50 8.88 -15.90
CA LEU A 6 -4.27 7.52 -15.43
C LEU A 6 -3.68 7.49 -14.00
N GLN A 7 -2.83 8.46 -13.66
CA GLN A 7 -2.31 8.66 -12.29
C GLN A 7 -3.40 9.05 -11.27
N GLN A 8 -4.58 9.47 -11.71
CA GLN A 8 -5.73 9.69 -10.82
C GLN A 8 -6.53 8.40 -10.54
N THR A 9 -6.36 7.35 -11.35
CA THR A 9 -7.12 6.09 -11.25
C THR A 9 -6.50 5.09 -10.27
N THR A 10 -7.27 4.19 -9.67
CA THR A 10 -6.77 3.22 -8.67
C THR A 10 -5.94 2.05 -9.22
N ILE A 11 -5.83 1.96 -10.55
CA ILE A 11 -5.13 0.90 -11.30
C ILE A 11 -3.73 0.57 -10.76
N PRO A 12 -2.78 1.52 -10.61
CA PRO A 12 -1.40 1.16 -10.30
C PRO A 12 -1.25 0.66 -8.85
N ILE A 13 -2.18 1.02 -7.95
CA ILE A 13 -2.22 0.47 -6.59
C ILE A 13 -2.71 -0.98 -6.63
N LEU A 14 -3.75 -1.24 -7.43
CA LEU A 14 -4.27 -2.60 -7.58
C LEU A 14 -3.23 -3.51 -8.25
N GLU A 15 -2.49 -3.00 -9.23
CA GLU A 15 -1.39 -3.74 -9.88
C GLU A 15 -0.37 -4.22 -8.84
N GLN A 16 0.05 -3.34 -7.93
CA GLN A 16 0.97 -3.72 -6.84
C GLN A 16 0.38 -4.82 -5.93
N ALA A 17 -0.93 -4.78 -5.64
CA ALA A 17 -1.58 -5.86 -4.90
C ALA A 17 -1.59 -7.20 -5.66
N ALA A 18 -1.80 -7.19 -6.97
CA ALA A 18 -1.73 -8.39 -7.79
C ALA A 18 -0.29 -8.95 -7.86
N ILE A 19 0.71 -8.08 -8.03
CA ILE A 19 2.14 -8.45 -8.01
C ILE A 19 2.50 -9.07 -6.66
N PHE A 20 2.10 -8.44 -5.55
CA PHE A 20 2.33 -8.97 -4.21
C PHE A 20 1.70 -10.35 -4.03
N GLY A 21 0.43 -10.52 -4.42
CA GLY A 21 -0.27 -11.79 -4.36
C GLY A 21 0.46 -12.89 -5.16
N GLN A 22 0.94 -12.57 -6.36
CA GLN A 22 1.73 -13.49 -7.18
C GLN A 22 3.05 -13.86 -6.51
N LYS A 23 3.82 -12.88 -6.01
CA LYS A 23 5.10 -13.12 -5.32
C LYS A 23 4.90 -14.01 -4.09
N ARG A 24 3.85 -13.75 -3.30
CA ARG A 24 3.52 -14.57 -2.13
C ARG A 24 3.14 -16.00 -2.52
N HIS A 25 2.34 -16.17 -3.58
CA HIS A 25 1.98 -17.51 -4.07
C HIS A 25 3.21 -18.32 -4.48
N GLN A 26 4.20 -17.68 -5.13
CA GLN A 26 5.47 -18.33 -5.50
C GLN A 26 6.25 -18.79 -4.27
N VAL A 27 6.27 -17.98 -3.20
CA VAL A 27 6.96 -18.33 -1.94
C VAL A 27 6.26 -19.50 -1.24
N LEU A 28 4.93 -19.47 -1.12
CA LEU A 28 4.15 -20.57 -0.54
C LEU A 28 4.32 -21.87 -1.34
N ALA A 29 4.28 -21.80 -2.67
CA ALA A 29 4.55 -22.95 -3.54
C ALA A 29 5.98 -23.49 -3.33
N GLY A 30 6.96 -22.60 -3.18
CA GLY A 30 8.34 -22.96 -2.86
C GLY A 30 8.48 -23.63 -1.48
N ASN A 31 7.72 -23.18 -0.48
CA ASN A 31 7.69 -23.82 0.84
C ASN A 31 7.12 -25.23 0.77
N ILE A 32 6.01 -25.42 0.06
CA ILE A 32 5.39 -26.74 -0.13
C ILE A 32 6.35 -27.67 -0.88
N ALA A 33 7.01 -27.19 -1.94
CA ALA A 33 7.96 -27.99 -2.71
C ALA A 33 9.19 -28.42 -1.90
N ASN A 34 9.63 -27.60 -0.94
CA ASN A 34 10.79 -27.88 -0.10
C ASN A 34 10.43 -28.44 1.29
N ILE A 35 9.18 -28.87 1.50
CA ILE A 35 8.75 -29.28 2.83
C ILE A 35 9.48 -30.54 3.31
N ASP A 36 9.78 -31.47 2.41
CA ASP A 36 10.51 -32.70 2.71
C ASP A 36 12.04 -32.49 2.69
N THR A 37 12.51 -31.28 2.37
CA THR A 37 13.93 -30.97 2.32
C THR A 37 14.48 -30.79 3.75
N PRO A 38 15.48 -31.58 4.17
CA PRO A 38 16.09 -31.42 5.49
C PRO A 38 16.66 -30.01 5.67
N ASP A 39 16.63 -29.50 6.90
CA ASP A 39 17.06 -28.14 7.27
C ASP A 39 16.33 -26.96 6.60
N TYR A 40 15.32 -27.20 5.75
CA TYR A 40 14.56 -26.12 5.12
C TYR A 40 13.67 -25.37 6.12
N ARG A 41 13.70 -24.03 6.03
CA ARG A 41 12.85 -23.11 6.81
C ARG A 41 11.86 -22.40 5.90
N THR A 42 10.60 -22.40 6.30
CA THR A 42 9.54 -21.69 5.60
C THR A 42 9.76 -20.18 5.64
N ARG A 43 9.41 -19.54 4.52
CA ARG A 43 9.49 -18.09 4.35
C ARG A 43 8.12 -17.56 3.98
N ASP A 44 7.80 -16.33 4.34
CA ASP A 44 6.58 -15.67 3.87
C ASP A 44 6.86 -14.19 3.62
N LEU A 45 6.00 -13.56 2.82
CA LEU A 45 5.94 -12.12 2.70
C LEU A 45 5.03 -11.59 3.80
N SER A 46 5.44 -10.52 4.49
CA SER A 46 4.62 -9.96 5.56
C SER A 46 3.42 -9.20 5.00
N VAL A 47 2.23 -9.74 5.23
CA VAL A 47 0.97 -9.12 4.80
C VAL A 47 0.71 -7.82 5.54
N ASP A 48 1.01 -7.77 6.84
CA ASP A 48 0.75 -6.58 7.67
C ASP A 48 1.52 -5.35 7.17
N THR A 49 2.81 -5.51 6.85
CA THR A 49 3.64 -4.40 6.34
C THR A 49 3.18 -3.96 4.96
N PHE A 50 2.78 -4.91 4.10
CA PHE A 50 2.19 -4.61 2.80
C PHE A 50 0.87 -3.84 2.93
N GLU A 51 0.00 -4.25 3.86
CA GLU A 51 -1.26 -3.56 4.13
C GLU A 51 -1.05 -2.14 4.65
N GLU A 52 -0.04 -1.92 5.50
CA GLU A 52 0.35 -0.59 5.97
C GLU A 52 0.78 0.31 4.81
N SER A 53 1.66 -0.19 3.94
CA SER A 53 2.08 0.50 2.72
C SER A 53 0.90 0.79 1.78
N LEU A 54 -0.02 -0.17 1.62
CA LEU A 54 -1.21 -0.01 0.81
C LEU A 54 -2.13 1.10 1.36
N LYS A 55 -2.35 1.12 2.68
CA LYS A 55 -3.13 2.17 3.36
C LYS A 55 -2.48 3.54 3.16
N GLN A 56 -1.16 3.64 3.29
CA GLN A 56 -0.42 4.88 3.06
C GLN A 56 -0.54 5.37 1.61
N ALA A 57 -0.37 4.48 0.62
CA ALA A 57 -0.51 4.81 -0.80
C ALA A 57 -1.93 5.33 -1.13
N ILE A 58 -2.98 4.70 -0.59
CA ILE A 58 -4.37 5.14 -0.76
C ILE A 58 -4.60 6.52 -0.12
N GLN A 59 -4.09 6.75 1.09
CA GLN A 59 -4.22 8.03 1.79
C GLN A 59 -3.50 9.16 1.05
N ALA A 60 -2.27 8.91 0.61
CA ALA A 60 -1.48 9.87 -0.16
C ALA A 60 -2.21 10.29 -1.45
N ARG A 61 -2.80 9.31 -2.16
CA ARG A 61 -3.64 9.59 -3.32
C ARG A 61 -4.87 10.42 -2.96
N ARG A 62 -5.60 10.06 -1.90
CA ARG A 62 -6.80 10.80 -1.47
C ARG A 62 -6.48 12.27 -1.17
N ASN A 63 -5.33 12.52 -0.56
CA ASN A 63 -4.85 13.86 -0.24
C ASN A 63 -4.39 14.64 -1.48
N ASN A 64 -3.87 13.97 -2.51
CA ASN A 64 -3.55 14.62 -3.78
C ASN A 64 -4.82 15.05 -4.55
N ILE A 65 -5.91 14.29 -4.43
CA ILE A 65 -7.21 14.61 -5.07
C ILE A 65 -7.91 15.79 -4.38
N HIS A 66 -7.60 16.07 -3.10
CA HIS A 66 -8.13 17.23 -2.37
C HIS A 66 -7.04 18.31 -2.24
N PRO A 67 -6.94 19.29 -3.15
CA PRO A 67 -6.14 20.48 -2.86
C PRO A 67 -6.68 21.11 -1.58
N GLN A 68 -5.80 21.24 -0.57
CA GLN A 68 -6.13 21.94 0.66
C GLN A 68 -6.71 23.31 0.29
N PRO A 69 -7.86 23.74 0.86
CA PRO A 69 -8.27 25.11 0.72
C PRO A 69 -7.12 25.96 1.26
N MET A 70 -6.45 26.68 0.37
CA MET A 70 -5.43 27.65 0.73
C MET A 70 -6.10 28.61 1.71
N LEU A 71 -5.77 28.50 3.00
CA LEU A 71 -6.15 29.51 3.97
C LEU A 71 -5.56 30.83 3.44
N PRO A 72 -6.36 31.90 3.28
CA PRO A 72 -5.85 33.16 2.79
C PRO A 72 -4.72 33.59 3.71
N ASN A 73 -3.55 33.88 3.14
CA ASN A 73 -2.44 34.47 3.86
C ASN A 73 -2.89 35.84 4.38
N VAL A 74 -3.38 35.90 5.63
CA VAL A 74 -3.69 37.17 6.30
C VAL A 74 -2.35 37.83 6.65
N LEU A 75 -1.81 38.57 5.69
CA LEU A 75 -0.78 39.58 5.94
C LEU A 75 -1.45 40.79 6.60
N GLY A 76 -1.13 41.05 7.87
CA GLY A 76 -1.52 42.30 8.51
C GLY A 76 -1.51 42.22 10.03
N GLN A 77 -0.49 42.82 10.64
CA GLN A 77 -0.37 43.00 12.08
C GLN A 77 -1.50 43.90 12.64
N SER A 78 -2.02 43.56 13.81
CA SER A 78 -2.29 44.54 14.88
C SER A 78 -2.45 43.83 16.24
N PRO A 79 -1.79 44.27 17.32
CA PRO A 79 -1.94 43.70 18.65
C PRO A 79 -3.15 44.33 19.34
N GLY A 80 -4.26 43.59 19.46
CA GLY A 80 -5.45 44.12 20.12
C GLY A 80 -6.55 43.09 20.30
N SER A 81 -6.60 42.52 21.50
CA SER A 81 -7.79 42.15 22.28
C SER A 81 -8.96 41.39 21.60
N HIS A 82 -9.19 40.18 22.12
CA HIS A 82 -10.44 39.41 22.21
C HIS A 82 -11.16 38.97 20.93
N SER A 83 -11.30 37.65 20.77
CA SER A 83 -12.62 37.01 20.77
C SER A 83 -12.48 35.49 20.64
N LEU A 84 -13.36 34.79 21.34
CA LEU A 84 -13.57 33.35 21.37
C LEU A 84 -13.78 32.73 19.98
N SER A 85 -13.66 31.40 19.98
CA SER A 85 -14.09 30.41 18.99
C SER A 85 -13.10 30.04 17.89
N GLN A 86 -12.46 28.88 18.06
CA GLN A 86 -12.60 27.81 17.05
C GLN A 86 -12.23 26.45 17.63
N LEU A 87 -13.15 25.50 17.46
CA LEU A 87 -12.96 24.10 17.80
C LEU A 87 -11.66 23.58 17.18
N HIS A 88 -10.79 23.14 18.07
CA HIS A 88 -9.57 22.43 17.81
C HIS A 88 -9.93 21.01 17.33
N TRP A 89 -9.85 20.74 16.04
CA TRP A 89 -9.77 19.36 15.54
C TRP A 89 -8.32 18.88 15.67
N GLN A 90 -7.97 18.30 16.82
CA GLN A 90 -6.76 17.50 16.96
C GLN A 90 -7.03 16.17 16.27
N GLN A 91 -6.58 16.04 15.03
CA GLN A 91 -6.24 14.73 14.50
C GLN A 91 -4.73 14.70 14.43
N GLY A 92 -4.13 13.83 15.24
CA GLY A 92 -2.70 13.58 15.24
C GLY A 92 -2.27 13.07 13.87
N SER A 93 -1.90 13.98 12.97
CA SER A 93 -1.23 13.60 11.74
C SER A 93 0.20 13.24 12.11
N LEU A 94 0.54 11.97 11.98
CA LEU A 94 1.93 11.53 11.84
C LEU A 94 2.57 12.44 10.78
N ARG A 95 3.52 13.27 11.21
CA ARG A 95 4.29 14.14 10.33
C ARG A 95 4.92 13.25 9.26
N ASN A 96 4.55 13.48 8.00
CA ASN A 96 5.33 13.02 6.87
C ASN A 96 6.79 13.43 7.13
N PRO A 97 7.77 12.51 7.18
CA PRO A 97 9.15 12.92 7.28
C PRO A 97 9.51 13.64 5.97
N SER A 98 9.62 14.96 6.03
CA SER A 98 10.14 15.76 4.94
C SER A 98 11.56 15.28 4.65
N VAL A 99 11.74 14.49 3.59
CA VAL A 99 13.06 14.07 3.12
C VAL A 99 13.74 15.30 2.54
N ILE A 100 14.73 15.80 3.26
CA ILE A 100 15.61 16.90 2.86
C ILE A 100 16.49 16.44 1.70
N ASN A 101 16.16 16.86 0.47
CA ASN A 101 17.08 16.77 -0.65
C ASN A 101 18.22 17.79 -0.47
N SER A 102 19.46 17.38 -0.75
CA SER A 102 20.69 18.17 -0.55
C SER A 102 20.88 19.36 -1.51
N THR A 103 19.89 19.67 -2.33
CA THR A 103 19.86 20.85 -3.19
C THR A 103 18.69 21.71 -2.73
N GLY A 104 18.97 22.87 -2.14
CA GLY A 104 18.01 23.74 -1.44
C GLY A 104 16.84 24.25 -2.28
N GLN A 105 15.93 23.37 -2.66
CA GLN A 105 14.65 23.67 -3.27
C GLN A 105 13.56 23.06 -2.40
N MET A 106 12.74 23.93 -1.79
CA MET A 106 11.47 23.57 -1.18
C MET A 106 10.46 23.23 -2.29
N GLY A 107 10.71 22.15 -3.03
CA GLY A 107 9.73 21.51 -3.88
C GLY A 107 9.03 20.44 -3.06
N HIS A 108 7.70 20.45 -3.01
CA HIS A 108 6.94 19.27 -2.62
C HIS A 108 7.20 18.19 -3.66
N VAL A 109 8.26 17.39 -3.48
CA VAL A 109 8.45 16.19 -4.30
C VAL A 109 7.31 15.27 -3.88
N GLN A 110 6.27 15.22 -4.71
CA GLN A 110 5.18 14.28 -4.52
C GLN A 110 5.82 12.88 -4.49
N PRO A 111 5.73 12.12 -3.39
CA PRO A 111 6.29 10.79 -3.33
C PRO A 111 5.66 9.97 -4.45
N LYS A 112 6.51 9.28 -5.22
CA LYS A 112 6.02 8.45 -6.33
C LYS A 112 5.41 7.17 -5.75
N LEU A 113 4.56 6.49 -6.52
CA LEU A 113 3.91 5.29 -6.02
C LEU A 113 4.94 4.21 -5.62
N GLU A 114 6.05 4.15 -6.34
CA GLU A 114 7.15 3.22 -6.11
C GLU A 114 7.82 3.42 -4.73
N ASP A 115 7.76 4.64 -4.16
CA ASP A 115 8.32 4.92 -2.83
C ASP A 115 7.52 4.24 -1.71
N TYR A 116 6.24 3.94 -1.94
CA TYR A 116 5.37 3.27 -0.97
C TYR A 116 5.52 1.75 -0.98
N PHE A 117 6.00 1.20 -2.10
CA PHE A 117 6.19 -0.24 -2.31
C PHE A 117 7.68 -0.56 -2.54
N PRO A 118 8.56 -0.35 -1.55
CA PRO A 118 9.96 -0.70 -1.69
C PRO A 118 10.13 -2.21 -1.90
N GLU A 119 11.17 -2.58 -2.66
CA GLU A 119 11.51 -3.99 -2.95
C GLU A 119 11.65 -4.83 -1.68
N SER A 120 12.00 -4.21 -0.55
CA SER A 120 12.09 -4.85 0.77
C SER A 120 10.78 -5.49 1.23
N LEU A 121 9.62 -4.95 0.86
CA LEU A 121 8.31 -5.57 1.18
C LEU A 121 8.09 -6.88 0.41
N SER A 122 8.80 -7.05 -0.71
CA SER A 122 8.76 -8.26 -1.54
C SER A 122 9.80 -9.29 -1.14
N VAL A 123 10.63 -9.01 -0.13
CA VAL A 123 11.64 -9.95 0.36
C VAL A 123 10.97 -10.93 1.32
N ALA A 124 11.06 -12.22 1.00
CA ALA A 124 10.54 -13.28 1.84
C ALA A 124 11.39 -13.42 3.12
N GLU A 125 10.78 -13.23 4.28
CA GLU A 125 11.43 -13.36 5.58
C GLU A 125 11.17 -14.76 6.15
N SER A 126 12.13 -15.30 6.94
CA SER A 126 11.89 -16.55 7.66
C SER A 126 10.84 -16.34 8.74
N VAL A 127 9.73 -17.08 8.68
CA VAL A 127 8.64 -16.94 9.64
C VAL A 127 9.04 -17.61 10.96
N ASN A 128 9.40 -16.80 11.95
CA ASN A 128 9.76 -17.30 13.27
C ASN A 128 8.52 -17.29 14.18
N ASN A 129 7.68 -18.33 14.08
CA ASN A 129 6.48 -18.41 14.91
C ASN A 129 6.86 -18.76 16.35
N ARG A 130 6.69 -17.79 17.25
CA ARG A 130 7.18 -17.79 18.64
C ARG A 130 6.44 -18.74 19.61
N ASN A 131 5.56 -19.63 19.15
CA ASN A 131 4.67 -20.32 20.09
C ASN A 131 4.12 -21.68 19.66
N LEU A 132 4.83 -22.42 18.82
CA LEU A 132 4.53 -23.82 18.58
C LEU A 132 5.81 -24.61 18.79
N THR A 133 5.83 -25.45 19.81
CA THR A 133 6.89 -26.43 20.03
C THR A 133 6.81 -27.45 18.90
N PHE A 134 7.44 -27.15 17.76
CA PHE A 134 7.65 -28.12 16.72
C PHE A 134 8.66 -29.14 17.22
N HIS A 135 8.31 -30.43 17.12
CA HIS A 135 9.20 -31.51 17.51
C HIS A 135 10.48 -31.60 16.64
N ASP A 136 10.57 -30.79 15.59
CA ASP A 136 11.63 -30.80 14.58
C ASP A 136 12.21 -29.40 14.30
N GLY A 137 11.85 -28.37 15.07
CA GLY A 137 12.42 -27.01 14.96
C GLY A 137 12.16 -26.27 13.64
N ALA A 138 11.56 -26.93 12.65
CA ALA A 138 11.18 -26.39 11.37
C ALA A 138 9.66 -26.16 11.33
N ASN A 139 9.26 -24.93 11.05
CA ASN A 139 7.87 -24.48 10.96
C ASN A 139 7.22 -25.01 9.66
N ARG A 140 7.04 -26.33 9.53
CA ARG A 140 6.63 -27.04 8.31
C ARG A 140 5.24 -27.68 8.49
N SER A 141 4.21 -27.14 7.84
CA SER A 141 2.88 -27.77 7.75
C SER A 141 2.27 -27.57 6.36
N ILE A 142 2.13 -28.66 5.59
CA ILE A 142 1.54 -28.60 4.22
C ILE A 142 0.13 -28.02 4.26
N GLU A 143 -0.66 -28.44 5.24
CA GLU A 143 -2.05 -28.03 5.38
C GLU A 143 -2.16 -26.51 5.60
N MET A 144 -1.29 -25.96 6.45
CA MET A 144 -1.24 -24.52 6.70
C MET A 144 -0.80 -23.74 5.46
N GLU A 145 0.27 -24.18 4.79
CA GLU A 145 0.78 -23.53 3.58
C GLU A 145 -0.26 -23.57 2.44
N SER A 146 -0.99 -24.69 2.31
CA SER A 146 -2.09 -24.84 1.36
C SER A 146 -3.27 -23.92 1.70
N MET A 147 -3.62 -23.80 2.98
CA MET A 147 -4.68 -22.90 3.43
C MET A 147 -4.33 -21.43 3.15
N GLU A 148 -3.10 -21.01 3.44
CA GLU A 148 -2.64 -19.65 3.12
C GLU A 148 -2.54 -19.42 1.60
N MET A 149 -2.22 -20.45 0.82
CA MET A 149 -2.26 -20.37 -0.64
C MET A 149 -3.68 -20.11 -1.17
N VAL A 150 -4.68 -20.86 -0.65
CA VAL A 150 -6.09 -20.67 -1.00
C VAL A 150 -6.58 -19.29 -0.58
N LYS A 151 -6.22 -18.84 0.63
CA LYS A 151 -6.54 -17.51 1.15
C LYS A 151 -5.95 -16.41 0.26
N ASN A 152 -4.68 -16.54 -0.13
CA ASN A 152 -4.01 -15.59 -1.01
C ASN A 152 -4.64 -15.57 -2.41
N ALA A 153 -4.98 -16.74 -2.98
CA ALA A 153 -5.66 -16.84 -4.26
C ALA A 153 -7.05 -16.18 -4.24
N SER A 154 -7.80 -16.34 -3.14
CA SER A 154 -9.08 -15.66 -2.92
C SER A 154 -8.93 -14.13 -2.91
N LEU A 155 -7.95 -13.61 -2.16
CA LEU A 155 -7.64 -12.18 -2.11
C LEU A 155 -7.22 -11.63 -3.49
N GLN A 156 -6.39 -12.36 -4.20
CA GLN A 156 -5.98 -12.00 -5.56
C GLN A 156 -7.19 -11.97 -6.52
N GLY A 157 -8.08 -12.96 -6.43
CA GLY A 157 -9.32 -12.98 -7.21
C GLY A 157 -10.19 -11.74 -6.96
N PHE A 158 -10.36 -11.36 -5.68
CA PHE A 158 -11.07 -10.14 -5.31
C PHE A 158 -10.41 -8.88 -5.89
N ALA A 159 -9.09 -8.77 -5.82
CA ALA A 159 -8.36 -7.63 -6.38
C ALA A 159 -8.57 -7.49 -7.90
N ILE A 160 -8.51 -8.60 -8.64
CA ILE A 160 -8.75 -8.62 -10.09
C ILE A 160 -10.19 -8.20 -10.41
N GLU A 161 -11.17 -8.62 -9.61
CA GLU A 161 -12.57 -8.23 -9.81
C GLU A 161 -12.75 -6.71 -9.61
N VAL A 162 -12.09 -6.13 -8.62
CA VAL A 162 -12.10 -4.67 -8.41
C VAL A 162 -11.40 -3.95 -9.57
N MET A 163 -10.27 -4.47 -10.09
CA MET A 163 -9.62 -3.91 -11.28
C MET A 163 -10.56 -3.88 -12.48
N ARG A 164 -11.27 -4.99 -12.72
CA ARG A 164 -12.23 -5.11 -13.81
C ARG A 164 -13.34 -4.08 -13.70
N SER A 165 -13.95 -3.97 -12.51
CA SER A 165 -14.97 -2.96 -12.22
C SER A 165 -14.49 -1.54 -12.53
N GLN A 166 -13.25 -1.20 -12.15
CA GLN A 166 -12.67 0.12 -12.42
C GLN A 166 -12.41 0.36 -13.91
N MET A 167 -11.90 -0.65 -14.62
CA MET A 167 -11.68 -0.55 -16.07
C MET A 167 -12.99 -0.34 -16.80
N SER A 168 -14.05 -1.07 -16.44
CA SER A 168 -15.38 -0.90 -17.02
C SER A 168 -15.94 0.50 -16.78
N MET A 169 -15.69 1.12 -15.60
CA MET A 169 -16.06 2.52 -15.36
C MET A 169 -15.30 3.48 -16.29
N LEU A 170 -14.01 3.24 -16.55
CA LEU A 170 -13.22 4.08 -17.46
C LEU A 170 -13.70 3.94 -18.90
N GLU A 171 -13.97 2.73 -19.36
CA GLU A 171 -14.52 2.46 -20.69
C GLU A 171 -15.88 3.15 -20.87
N ALA A 172 -16.76 3.07 -19.87
CA ALA A 172 -18.06 3.77 -19.90
C ALA A 172 -17.88 5.29 -20.08
N VAL A 173 -17.05 5.93 -19.26
CA VAL A 173 -16.80 7.38 -19.33
C VAL A 173 -16.17 7.80 -20.65
N ILE A 174 -15.24 7.01 -21.19
CA ILE A 174 -14.62 7.29 -22.49
C ILE A 174 -15.66 7.16 -23.61
N SER A 175 -16.48 6.11 -23.56
CA SER A 175 -17.50 5.83 -24.59
C SER A 175 -18.63 6.87 -24.60
N GLU A 176 -19.02 7.39 -23.44
CA GLU A 176 -20.06 8.42 -23.33
C GLU A 176 -19.60 9.78 -23.89
N ARG A 177 -18.28 10.04 -23.91
CA ARG A 177 -17.71 11.28 -24.45
C ARG A 177 -17.51 11.26 -25.97
N VAL A 178 -17.78 10.14 -26.65
CA VAL A 178 -17.56 9.93 -28.10
C VAL A 178 -18.88 9.98 -28.91
N VAL A 179 -20.02 10.22 -28.26
CA VAL A 179 -21.31 10.49 -28.90
C VAL A 179 -21.61 11.98 -28.87
#